data_AF-A0A060VMX8-F1
#
_entry.id   AF-A0A060VMX8-F1
#
_cell.length_a   1.000
_cell.length_b   1.000
_cell.length_c   1.000
_cell.angle_alpha   90.00
_cell.angle_beta   90.00
_cell.angle_gamma   90.00
#
_symmetry.space_group_name_H-M   'P 1'
#
loop_
_entity.id
_entity.type
_entity.pdbx_description
1 polymer ?
#
loop_
_entity_poly.entity_id
_entity_poly.type
_entity_poly.pdbx_seq_one_letter_code
_entity_poly.pdbx_strand_id
1 'polypeptide(L)'
;MLPSREWKQRVHKKPWYQGDTISVGIGQGYWIATPIQMVKALTTLLNNGKVQDPHLLYSMKQGNHVERYQQPANLPQVGDPKSPYWGIVRNGMYGMANQPNGTGYKLFHTAPYQIAAKSGTSQVFSLKQNQTYNAKMIPVRLRDHIFYTLFAPYQHPKVAMALILENGGGDGVVAGPTARAILDHIFVPQQASSAAADVPQRDSADAQ
;
A
#
# COMPACT_ATOMS: atom_id res chain seq x y z
N MET A 1 -5.87 -14.28 -1.07
CA MET A 1 -6.46 -15.41 -1.83
C MET A 1 -6.43 -15.05 -3.31
N LEU A 2 -5.75 -15.88 -4.10
CA LEU A 2 -5.72 -15.76 -5.56
C LEU A 2 -6.79 -16.72 -6.12
N PRO A 3 -7.84 -16.22 -6.81
CA PRO A 3 -8.91 -17.07 -7.29
C PRO A 3 -8.44 -17.93 -8.47
N SER A 4 -8.98 -19.14 -8.57
CA SER A 4 -8.74 -20.07 -9.67
C SER A 4 -10.03 -20.78 -10.09
N ARG A 5 -10.00 -21.48 -11.23
CA ARG A 5 -11.15 -22.25 -11.71
C ARG A 5 -11.53 -23.34 -10.71
N GLU A 6 -10.53 -24.03 -10.18
CA GLU A 6 -10.65 -25.10 -9.20
C GLU A 6 -11.22 -24.56 -7.87
N TRP A 7 -10.72 -23.40 -7.43
CA TRP A 7 -11.23 -22.74 -6.23
C TRP A 7 -12.72 -22.39 -6.37
N LYS A 8 -13.11 -21.77 -7.49
CA LYS A 8 -14.51 -21.36 -7.72
C LYS A 8 -15.44 -22.57 -7.78
N GLN A 9 -15.02 -23.63 -8.46
CA GLN A 9 -15.79 -24.87 -8.54
C GLN A 9 -15.95 -25.50 -7.14
N ARG A 10 -14.90 -25.52 -6.33
CA ARG A 10 -14.95 -26.10 -4.97
C ARG A 10 -15.86 -25.33 -4.03
N VAL A 11 -15.75 -24.00 -4.01
CA VAL A 11 -16.43 -23.11 -3.06
C VAL A 11 -17.85 -22.75 -3.48
N HIS A 12 -18.05 -22.39 -4.76
CA HIS A 12 -19.32 -21.88 -5.26
C HIS A 12 -20.10 -22.90 -6.11
N LYS A 13 -19.54 -24.08 -6.37
CA LYS A 13 -20.15 -25.13 -7.22
C LYS A 13 -20.54 -24.63 -8.61
N LYS A 14 -19.79 -23.66 -9.13
CA LYS A 14 -20.01 -23.04 -10.44
C LYS A 14 -18.71 -22.98 -11.24
N PRO A 15 -18.77 -23.15 -12.57
CA PRO A 15 -17.60 -23.01 -13.42
C PRO A 15 -17.11 -21.55 -13.45
N TRP A 16 -15.88 -21.38 -13.92
CA TRP A 16 -15.29 -20.07 -14.19
C TRP A 16 -15.86 -19.47 -15.47
N TYR A 17 -16.37 -18.25 -15.38
CA TYR A 17 -16.86 -17.47 -16.52
C TYR A 17 -15.80 -16.46 -16.94
N GLN A 18 -15.76 -16.10 -18.22
CA GLN A 18 -14.79 -15.11 -18.71
C GLN A 18 -14.91 -13.76 -17.99
N GLY A 19 -16.12 -13.37 -17.59
CA GLY A 19 -16.36 -12.17 -16.80
C GLY A 19 -15.65 -12.15 -15.44
N ASP A 20 -15.39 -13.31 -14.82
CA ASP A 20 -14.66 -13.38 -13.55
C ASP A 20 -13.19 -12.94 -13.73
N THR A 21 -12.59 -13.21 -14.89
CA THR A 21 -11.20 -12.84 -15.21
C THR A 21 -11.04 -11.32 -15.33
N ILE A 22 -12.04 -10.62 -15.86
CA ILE A 22 -11.97 -9.18 -16.09
C ILE A 22 -11.84 -8.41 -14.77
N SER A 23 -12.66 -8.75 -13.78
CA SER A 23 -12.59 -8.13 -12.44
C SER A 23 -11.26 -8.43 -11.75
N VAL A 24 -10.73 -9.64 -11.89
CA VAL A 24 -9.43 -10.03 -11.34
C VAL A 24 -8.30 -9.20 -11.95
N GLY A 25 -8.37 -8.85 -13.24
CA GLY A 25 -7.37 -8.03 -13.93
C GLY A 25 -7.15 -6.63 -13.33
N ILE A 26 -8.16 -6.08 -12.63
CA ILE A 26 -8.08 -4.79 -11.92
C ILE A 26 -7.99 -4.96 -10.39
N GLY A 27 -7.78 -6.19 -9.90
CA GLY A 27 -7.68 -6.49 -8.46
C GLY A 27 -9.01 -6.51 -7.71
N GLN A 28 -10.12 -6.74 -8.41
CA GLN A 28 -11.47 -6.87 -7.83
C GLN A 28 -12.03 -8.30 -7.98
N GLY A 29 -13.29 -8.49 -7.61
CA GLY A 29 -13.97 -9.78 -7.65
C GLY A 29 -13.53 -10.66 -6.49
N TYR A 30 -13.08 -11.88 -6.79
CA TYR A 30 -12.66 -12.85 -5.77
C TYR A 30 -11.22 -12.67 -5.28
N TRP A 31 -10.47 -11.71 -5.82
CA TRP A 31 -9.11 -11.43 -5.37
C TRP A 31 -9.12 -10.67 -4.05
N ILE A 32 -8.55 -11.27 -3.01
CA ILE A 32 -8.34 -10.63 -1.70
C ILE A 32 -6.85 -10.67 -1.38
N ALA A 33 -6.26 -9.61 -0.87
CA ALA A 33 -4.86 -9.57 -0.45
C ALA A 33 -4.71 -8.86 0.89
N THR A 34 -3.73 -9.25 1.69
CA THR A 34 -3.36 -8.55 2.91
C THR A 34 -2.32 -7.45 2.63
N PRO A 35 -2.23 -6.39 3.44
CA PRO A 35 -1.20 -5.36 3.26
C PRO A 35 0.22 -5.92 3.20
N ILE A 36 0.54 -6.95 4.01
CA ILE A 36 1.86 -7.59 3.99
C ILE A 36 2.13 -8.34 2.68
N GLN A 37 1.10 -8.93 2.05
CA GLN A 37 1.22 -9.52 0.71
C GLN A 37 1.44 -8.44 -0.35
N MET A 38 0.81 -7.27 -0.21
CA MET A 38 1.04 -6.14 -1.11
C MET A 38 2.47 -5.61 -1.02
N VAL A 39 3.03 -5.49 0.20
CA VAL A 39 4.45 -5.12 0.39
C VAL A 39 5.37 -6.17 -0.21
N LYS A 40 5.11 -7.47 0.01
CA LYS A 40 5.90 -8.55 -0.59
C LYS A 40 5.90 -8.52 -2.11
N ALA A 41 4.75 -8.25 -2.73
CA ALA A 41 4.66 -8.09 -4.18
C ALA A 41 5.42 -6.84 -4.66
N LEU A 42 5.30 -5.73 -3.94
CA LEU A 42 6.02 -4.49 -4.25
C LEU A 42 7.54 -4.67 -4.15
N THR A 43 8.06 -5.27 -3.07
CA THR A 43 9.50 -5.53 -2.94
C THR A 43 10.02 -6.49 -4.01
N THR A 44 9.20 -7.47 -4.41
CA THR A 44 9.52 -8.34 -5.56
C THR A 44 9.67 -7.53 -6.85
N LEU A 45 8.78 -6.56 -7.12
CA LEU A 45 8.90 -5.62 -8.24
C LEU A 45 10.17 -4.76 -8.15
N LEU A 46 10.50 -4.24 -6.95
CA LEU A 46 11.70 -3.43 -6.74
C LEU A 46 12.99 -4.22 -6.96
N ASN A 47 12.98 -5.51 -6.61
CA ASN A 47 14.12 -6.41 -6.75
C ASN A 47 14.15 -7.17 -8.09
N ASN A 48 13.50 -6.65 -9.14
CA ASN A 48 13.45 -7.25 -10.48
C ASN A 48 13.04 -8.74 -10.46
N GLY A 49 12.00 -9.06 -9.68
CA GLY A 49 11.43 -10.40 -9.58
C GLY A 49 12.03 -11.30 -8.49
N LYS A 50 13.12 -10.89 -7.83
CA LYS A 50 13.68 -11.65 -6.70
C LYS A 50 12.77 -11.50 -5.48
N VAL A 51 12.17 -12.60 -5.05
CA VAL A 51 11.27 -12.62 -3.89
C VAL A 51 12.08 -12.55 -2.59
N GLN A 52 11.58 -11.76 -1.63
CA GLN A 52 12.09 -11.69 -0.26
C GLN A 52 10.92 -11.84 0.71
N ASP A 53 11.11 -12.60 1.78
CA ASP A 53 10.10 -12.72 2.82
C ASP A 53 10.18 -11.53 3.77
N PRO A 54 9.06 -10.81 4.02
CA PRO A 54 9.05 -9.77 5.03
C PRO A 54 9.21 -10.40 6.42
N HIS A 55 10.12 -9.86 7.22
CA HIS A 55 10.44 -10.38 8.55
C HIS A 55 10.60 -9.24 9.55
N LEU A 56 10.37 -9.54 10.83
CA LEU A 56 10.61 -8.60 11.94
C LEU A 56 11.94 -8.89 12.66
N LEU A 57 12.35 -10.16 12.70
CA LEU A 57 13.57 -10.57 13.39
C LEU A 57 14.80 -10.00 12.67
N TYR A 58 15.58 -9.16 13.34
CA TYR A 58 16.84 -8.64 12.81
C TYR A 58 18.03 -9.54 13.20
N SER A 59 18.14 -9.84 14.50
CA SER A 59 19.17 -10.73 15.05
C SER A 59 18.72 -11.31 16.39
N MET A 60 19.23 -12.50 16.71
CA MET A 60 19.11 -13.11 18.03
C MET A 60 20.45 -12.99 18.75
N LYS A 61 20.42 -12.70 20.07
CA LYS A 61 21.61 -12.65 20.91
C LYS A 61 21.49 -13.68 22.02
N GLN A 62 22.47 -14.57 22.13
CA GLN A 62 22.57 -15.56 23.19
C GLN A 62 23.97 -15.46 23.83
N GLY A 63 24.04 -14.86 25.02
CA GLY A 63 25.32 -14.50 25.65
C GLY A 63 26.14 -13.54 24.77
N ASN A 64 27.32 -13.98 24.37
CA ASN A 64 28.21 -13.24 23.45
C ASN A 64 27.98 -13.57 21.97
N HIS A 65 27.13 -14.55 21.64
CA HIS A 65 26.82 -14.92 20.27
C HIS A 65 25.70 -14.01 19.73
N VAL A 66 25.93 -13.38 18.57
CA VAL A 66 24.91 -12.64 17.82
C VAL A 66 24.70 -13.32 16.46
N GLU A 67 23.50 -13.84 16.22
CA GLU A 67 23.10 -14.45 14.96
C GLU A 67 22.15 -13.51 14.22
N ARG A 68 22.50 -13.10 13.00
CA ARG A 68 21.62 -12.28 12.16
C ARG A 68 20.63 -13.16 11.41
N TYR A 69 19.39 -12.68 11.27
CA TYR A 69 18.39 -13.34 10.44
C TYR A 69 18.90 -13.51 9.00
N GLN A 70 18.68 -14.69 8.43
CA GLN A 70 18.97 -15.01 7.05
C GLN A 70 17.67 -15.37 6.33
N GLN A 71 17.51 -14.87 5.11
CA GLN A 71 16.41 -15.27 4.24
C GLN A 71 16.56 -16.78 3.88
N PRO A 72 15.45 -17.50 3.66
CA PRO A 72 15.51 -18.86 3.15
C PRO A 72 16.34 -18.94 1.85
N ALA A 73 17.18 -19.96 1.72
CA ALA A 73 18.13 -20.07 0.60
C ALA A 73 17.45 -20.16 -0.79
N ASN A 74 16.24 -20.74 -0.85
CA ASN A 74 15.58 -21.11 -2.10
C ASN A 74 14.32 -20.27 -2.37
N LEU A 75 14.42 -18.95 -2.18
CA LEU A 75 13.32 -18.06 -2.55
C LEU A 75 13.16 -17.98 -4.08
N PRO A 76 11.92 -17.91 -4.58
CA PRO A 76 11.65 -17.94 -6.01
C PRO A 76 12.10 -16.66 -6.73
N GLN A 77 12.38 -16.81 -8.02
CA GLN A 77 12.55 -15.72 -8.98
C GLN A 77 11.31 -15.64 -9.87
N VAL A 78 10.65 -14.49 -9.90
CA VAL A 78 9.51 -14.23 -10.78
C VAL A 78 10.02 -13.60 -12.06
N GLY A 79 9.88 -14.27 -13.20
CA GLY A 79 10.28 -13.75 -14.52
C GLY A 79 11.79 -13.51 -14.65
N ASP A 80 12.19 -12.94 -15.80
CA ASP A 80 13.59 -12.61 -16.08
C ASP A 80 14.02 -11.33 -15.33
N PRO A 81 15.08 -11.36 -14.49
CA PRO A 81 15.63 -10.18 -13.83
C PRO A 81 16.07 -9.07 -14.79
N LYS A 82 16.44 -9.41 -16.02
CA LYS A 82 16.91 -8.46 -17.05
C LYS A 82 15.77 -7.85 -17.86
N SER A 83 14.52 -8.27 -17.59
CA SER A 83 13.37 -7.76 -18.32
C SER A 83 13.22 -6.24 -18.14
N PRO A 84 12.98 -5.47 -19.22
CA PRO A 84 12.74 -4.03 -19.11
C PRO A 84 11.42 -3.70 -18.42
N TYR A 85 10.49 -4.67 -18.31
CA TYR A 85 9.16 -4.45 -17.76
C TYR A 85 9.18 -4.00 -16.30
N TRP A 86 10.16 -4.44 -15.50
CA TRP A 86 10.32 -3.97 -14.12
C TRP A 86 10.50 -2.45 -14.06
N GLY A 87 11.34 -1.90 -14.94
CA GLY A 87 11.58 -0.47 -15.05
C GLY A 87 10.34 0.29 -15.55
N ILE A 88 9.64 -0.26 -16.54
CA ILE A 88 8.41 0.34 -17.10
C ILE A 88 7.34 0.47 -16.02
N VAL A 89 7.11 -0.58 -15.23
CA VAL A 89 6.11 -0.54 -14.14
C VAL A 89 6.50 0.47 -13.06
N ARG A 90 7.77 0.49 -12.63
CA ARG A 90 8.26 1.49 -11.67
C ARG A 90 8.10 2.92 -12.20
N ASN A 91 8.38 3.15 -13.48
CA ASN A 91 8.19 4.45 -14.11
C ASN A 91 6.70 4.85 -14.18
N GLY A 92 5.79 3.91 -14.42
CA GLY A 92 4.35 4.15 -14.33
C GLY A 92 3.91 4.57 -12.92
N MET A 93 4.46 3.92 -11.88
CA MET A 93 4.22 4.31 -10.48
C MET A 93 4.80 5.69 -10.15
N TYR A 94 5.98 6.02 -10.68
CA TYR A 94 6.54 7.37 -10.58
C TYR A 94 5.62 8.39 -11.28
N GLY A 95 5.13 8.05 -12.48
CA GLY A 95 4.20 8.86 -13.25
C GLY A 95 2.93 9.22 -12.48
N MET A 96 2.33 8.22 -11.84
CA MET A 96 1.12 8.43 -11.01
C MET A 96 1.33 9.44 -9.87
N ALA A 97 2.53 9.50 -9.29
CA ALA A 97 2.85 10.37 -8.16
C ALA A 97 3.42 11.75 -8.57
N ASN A 98 4.09 11.87 -9.71
CA ASN A 98 4.87 13.06 -10.06
C ASN A 98 4.48 13.74 -11.38
N GLN A 99 3.74 13.06 -12.27
CA GLN A 99 3.32 13.67 -13.53
C GLN A 99 1.97 14.39 -13.37
N PRO A 100 1.70 15.50 -14.07
CA PRO A 100 0.47 16.28 -13.90
C PRO A 100 -0.84 15.50 -14.12
N ASN A 101 -0.81 14.44 -14.94
CA ASN A 101 -1.93 13.55 -15.20
C ASN A 101 -2.05 12.38 -14.20
N GLY A 102 -1.13 12.28 -13.23
CA GLY A 102 -1.10 11.24 -12.22
C GLY A 102 -2.16 11.44 -11.14
N THR A 103 -2.85 10.36 -10.74
CA THR A 103 -3.91 10.43 -9.72
C THR A 103 -3.39 10.83 -8.34
N GLY A 104 -2.09 10.69 -8.08
CA GLY A 104 -1.43 11.08 -6.84
C GLY A 104 -0.65 12.39 -6.94
N TYR A 105 -0.66 13.07 -8.10
CA TYR A 105 0.17 14.24 -8.38
C TYR A 105 0.12 15.25 -7.23
N LYS A 106 -1.06 15.79 -6.94
CA LYS A 106 -1.32 16.81 -5.89
C LYS A 106 -0.84 16.44 -4.49
N LEU A 107 -0.55 15.16 -4.23
CA LEU A 107 -0.16 14.64 -2.91
C LEU A 107 1.36 14.45 -2.81
N PHE A 108 2.00 14.01 -3.89
CA PHE A 108 3.34 13.45 -3.83
C PHE A 108 4.38 14.24 -4.63
N HIS A 109 3.97 15.04 -5.63
CA HIS A 109 4.90 15.65 -6.58
C HIS A 109 5.91 16.63 -5.96
N THR A 110 5.63 17.16 -4.76
CA THR A 110 6.51 18.10 -4.05
C THR A 110 7.54 17.41 -3.16
N ALA A 111 7.52 16.08 -3.05
CA ALA A 111 8.46 15.34 -2.21
C ALA A 111 9.89 15.39 -2.79
N PRO A 112 10.89 15.93 -2.07
CA PRO A 112 12.24 16.10 -2.60
C PRO A 112 12.95 14.78 -2.90
N TYR A 113 12.56 13.70 -2.20
CA TYR A 113 13.11 12.35 -2.37
C TYR A 113 12.43 11.54 -3.48
N GLN A 114 11.43 12.10 -4.16
CA GLN A 114 10.65 11.48 -5.23
C GLN A 114 9.95 10.18 -4.82
N ILE A 115 8.62 10.17 -4.89
CA ILE A 115 7.79 9.02 -4.55
C ILE A 115 7.35 8.31 -5.81
N ALA A 116 7.32 6.99 -5.81
CA ALA A 116 6.56 6.22 -6.78
C ALA A 116 5.42 5.50 -6.06
N ALA A 117 4.20 5.63 -6.58
CA ALA A 117 3.01 5.15 -5.89
C ALA A 117 1.97 4.58 -6.86
N LYS A 118 1.05 3.79 -6.30
CA LYS A 118 -0.20 3.40 -6.95
C LYS A 118 -1.33 3.40 -5.93
N SER A 119 -2.40 4.11 -6.24
CA SER A 119 -3.63 4.08 -5.46
C SER A 119 -4.55 2.95 -5.90
N GLY A 120 -5.42 2.53 -4.99
CA GLY A 120 -6.59 1.71 -5.28
C GLY A 120 -7.74 1.99 -4.34
N THR A 121 -8.92 1.55 -4.77
CA THR A 121 -10.19 1.68 -4.06
C THR A 121 -10.84 0.31 -4.01
N SER A 122 -11.18 -0.16 -2.82
CA SER A 122 -11.89 -1.43 -2.63
C SER A 122 -13.32 -1.14 -2.20
N GLN A 123 -14.29 -1.64 -2.97
CA GLN A 123 -15.71 -1.41 -2.72
C GLN A 123 -16.20 -2.29 -1.57
N VAL A 124 -16.86 -1.68 -0.60
CA VAL A 124 -17.43 -2.39 0.57
C VAL A 124 -18.86 -2.87 0.29
N PHE A 125 -19.57 -2.24 -0.64
CA PHE A 125 -20.95 -2.60 -0.96
C PHE A 125 -21.30 -2.31 -2.42
N SER A 126 -22.12 -3.18 -3.03
CA SER A 126 -22.64 -3.02 -4.38
C SER A 126 -23.92 -2.18 -4.39
N LEU A 127 -23.92 -1.07 -5.12
CA LEU A 127 -25.13 -0.28 -5.33
C LEU A 127 -26.12 -1.03 -6.24
N LYS A 128 -27.42 -0.82 -6.02
CA LYS A 128 -28.46 -1.32 -6.93
C LYS A 128 -28.28 -0.66 -8.31
N GLN A 129 -28.72 -1.34 -9.37
CA GLN A 129 -28.49 -1.00 -10.79
C GLN A 129 -28.87 0.44 -11.20
N ASN A 130 -29.68 1.15 -10.41
CA ASN A 130 -30.13 2.53 -10.64
C ASN A 130 -29.67 3.54 -9.56
N GLN A 131 -28.64 3.22 -8.76
CA GLN A 131 -28.12 4.13 -7.74
C GLN A 131 -26.70 4.60 -8.10
N THR A 132 -26.53 5.92 -8.20
CA THR A 132 -25.22 6.56 -8.33
C THR A 132 -24.51 6.61 -6.98
N TYR A 133 -23.23 6.23 -6.96
CA TYR A 133 -22.39 6.29 -5.75
C TYR A 133 -22.20 7.74 -5.32
N ASN A 134 -22.76 8.10 -4.16
CA ASN A 134 -22.50 9.37 -3.51
C ASN A 134 -21.98 9.11 -2.10
N ALA A 135 -20.67 9.20 -1.93
CA ALA A 135 -19.99 8.88 -0.70
C ALA A 135 -20.39 9.78 0.50
N LYS A 136 -20.93 10.98 0.21
CA LYS A 136 -21.50 11.89 1.23
C LYS A 136 -22.84 11.41 1.78
N MET A 137 -23.57 10.58 1.03
CA MET A 137 -24.87 10.02 1.42
C MET A 137 -24.78 8.57 1.90
N ILE A 138 -23.57 7.99 1.95
CA ILE A 138 -23.33 6.61 2.39
C ILE A 138 -22.79 6.62 3.83
N PRO A 139 -23.36 5.82 4.76
CA PRO A 139 -22.84 5.65 6.11
C PRO A 139 -21.35 5.29 6.07
N VAL A 140 -20.55 5.83 7.00
CA VAL A 140 -19.08 5.65 6.99
C VAL A 140 -18.70 4.18 6.83
N ARG A 141 -19.30 3.27 7.60
CA ARG A 141 -19.06 1.81 7.53
C ARG A 141 -19.26 1.15 6.16
N LEU A 142 -19.96 1.82 5.22
CA LEU A 142 -20.26 1.32 3.88
C LEU A 142 -19.46 2.05 2.79
N ARG A 143 -18.59 3.00 3.16
CA ARG A 143 -17.69 3.67 2.23
C ARG A 143 -16.57 2.74 1.79
N ASP A 144 -16.06 2.96 0.60
CA ASP A 144 -14.95 2.19 0.05
C ASP A 144 -13.68 2.31 0.91
N HIS A 145 -12.86 1.26 0.95
CA HIS A 145 -11.50 1.36 1.49
C HIS A 145 -10.60 2.06 0.48
N ILE A 146 -9.68 2.89 0.96
CA ILE A 146 -8.67 3.55 0.13
C ILE A 146 -7.31 2.99 0.49
N PHE A 147 -6.51 2.62 -0.50
CA PHE A 147 -5.17 2.11 -0.24
C PHE A 147 -4.13 2.68 -1.20
N TYR A 148 -2.89 2.71 -0.73
CA TYR A 148 -1.71 3.09 -1.49
C TYR A 148 -0.64 2.02 -1.33
N THR A 149 0.00 1.66 -2.44
CA THR A 149 1.32 1.01 -2.44
C THR A 149 2.34 1.99 -2.98
N LEU A 150 3.45 2.15 -2.28
CA LEU A 150 4.44 3.17 -2.61
C LEU A 150 5.84 2.79 -2.17
N PHE A 151 6.82 3.42 -2.79
CA PHE A 151 8.22 3.33 -2.38
C PHE A 151 8.95 4.66 -2.58
N ALA A 152 10.02 4.84 -1.82
CA ALA A 152 10.87 6.02 -1.85
C ALA A 152 12.28 5.71 -1.30
N PRO A 153 13.31 6.48 -1.71
CA PRO A 153 13.36 7.36 -2.88
C PRO A 153 13.15 6.59 -4.20
N TYR A 154 12.70 7.24 -5.27
CA TYR A 154 12.44 6.56 -6.55
C TYR A 154 13.69 5.89 -7.13
N GLN A 155 14.82 6.61 -7.15
CA GLN A 155 16.07 6.12 -7.77
C GLN A 155 16.70 4.96 -6.99
N HIS A 156 16.74 5.06 -5.66
CA HIS A 156 17.34 4.07 -4.77
C HIS A 156 16.38 3.74 -3.62
N PRO A 157 15.37 2.89 -3.87
CA PRO A 157 14.33 2.60 -2.90
C PRO A 157 14.90 2.13 -1.56
N LYS A 158 14.51 2.78 -0.47
CA LYS A 158 14.86 2.42 0.91
C LYS A 158 13.66 1.92 1.71
N VAL A 159 12.46 2.40 1.36
CA VAL A 159 11.20 2.03 2.01
C VAL A 159 10.19 1.61 0.97
N ALA A 160 9.49 0.51 1.23
CA ALA A 160 8.30 0.07 0.52
C ALA A 160 7.14 -0.02 1.52
N MET A 161 5.97 0.48 1.16
CA MET A 161 4.82 0.59 2.06
C MET A 161 3.54 0.20 1.36
N ALA A 162 2.66 -0.48 2.08
CA ALA A 162 1.24 -0.59 1.76
C ALA A 162 0.43 0.00 2.91
N LEU A 163 -0.39 0.99 2.62
CA LEU A 163 -1.28 1.66 3.58
C LEU A 163 -2.71 1.47 3.13
N ILE A 164 -3.58 1.01 4.02
CA ILE A 164 -5.03 0.93 3.81
C ILE A 164 -5.72 1.77 4.88
N LEU A 165 -6.65 2.61 4.45
CA LEU A 165 -7.59 3.29 5.32
C LEU A 165 -8.96 2.69 5.07
N GLU A 166 -9.48 2.00 6.08
CA GLU A 166 -10.79 1.41 5.98
C GLU A 166 -11.87 2.49 5.88
N ASN A 167 -12.84 2.32 4.97
CA ASN A 167 -13.98 3.23 4.84
C ASN A 167 -13.62 4.70 4.52
N GLY A 168 -12.45 4.93 3.92
CA GLY A 168 -11.98 6.26 3.54
C GLY A 168 -12.67 6.89 2.32
N GLY A 169 -13.50 6.15 1.57
CA GLY A 169 -14.04 6.52 0.25
C GLY A 169 -15.05 7.68 0.19
N GLY A 170 -15.31 8.35 1.32
CA GLY A 170 -16.19 9.52 1.48
C GLY A 170 -15.57 10.82 0.99
N ASP A 171 -14.35 11.04 1.47
CA ASP A 171 -13.56 12.23 1.19
C ASP A 171 -12.13 11.85 0.80
N GLY A 172 -11.64 10.62 1.04
CA GLY A 172 -10.34 10.12 0.54
C GLY A 172 -9.09 10.90 0.95
N VAL A 173 -9.25 12.03 1.64
CA VAL A 173 -8.22 13.05 1.88
C VAL A 173 -7.16 12.57 2.88
N VAL A 174 -7.34 11.47 3.59
CA VAL A 174 -6.40 11.10 4.67
C VAL A 174 -5.32 10.14 4.19
N ALA A 175 -5.65 9.06 3.47
CA ALA A 175 -4.66 8.01 3.18
C ALA A 175 -3.43 8.50 2.39
N GLY A 176 -3.63 9.37 1.39
CA GLY A 176 -2.54 9.94 0.60
C GLY A 176 -1.63 10.87 1.42
N PRO A 177 -2.18 11.91 2.07
CA PRO A 177 -1.43 12.76 2.99
C PRO A 177 -0.80 12.02 4.18
N THR A 178 -1.44 11.00 4.74
CA THR A 178 -0.85 10.15 5.79
C THR A 178 0.37 9.40 5.26
N ALA A 179 0.24 8.76 4.10
CA ALA A 179 1.37 8.13 3.42
C ALA A 179 2.52 9.13 3.18
N ARG A 180 2.20 10.35 2.71
CA ARG A 180 3.18 11.42 2.50
C ARG A 180 3.87 11.81 3.81
N ALA A 181 3.12 12.04 4.88
CA ALA A 181 3.65 12.43 6.19
C ALA A 181 4.58 11.37 6.79
N ILE A 182 4.26 10.08 6.64
CA ILE A 182 5.14 9.00 7.11
C ILE A 182 6.47 9.04 6.36
N LEU A 183 6.44 9.21 5.03
CA LEU A 183 7.66 9.28 4.24
C LEU A 183 8.46 10.56 4.50
N ASP A 184 7.80 11.70 4.68
CA ASP A 184 8.46 12.96 5.05
C ASP A 184 9.17 12.80 6.40
N HIS A 185 8.54 12.15 7.39
CA HIS A 185 9.19 11.85 8.67
C HIS A 185 10.45 10.97 8.52
N ILE A 186 10.47 10.05 7.55
CA ILE A 186 11.62 9.17 7.30
C ILE A 186 12.75 9.89 6.55
N PHE A 187 12.43 10.74 5.58
CA PHE A 187 13.39 11.25 4.60
C PHE A 187 13.69 12.75 4.70
N VAL A 188 12.83 13.55 5.32
CA VAL A 188 13.07 14.97 5.53
C VAL A 188 13.72 15.15 6.89
N PRO A 189 14.94 15.71 6.98
CA PRO A 189 15.56 16.02 8.25
C PRO A 189 14.62 16.92 9.05
N GLN A 190 14.21 16.50 10.24
CA GLN A 190 13.57 17.40 11.18
C GLN A 190 14.59 18.46 11.54
N GLN A 191 14.43 19.69 11.04
CA GLN A 191 15.09 20.84 11.63
C GLN A 191 14.76 20.78 13.12
N ALA A 192 15.79 20.70 13.97
CA ALA A 192 15.63 20.60 15.40
C ALA A 192 14.67 21.70 15.86
N SER A 193 13.46 21.30 16.25
CA SER A 193 12.44 22.19 16.79
C SER A 193 12.93 22.68 18.14
N SER A 194 13.80 23.69 18.11
CA SER A 194 13.97 24.67 19.17
C SER A 194 12.74 25.57 19.18
N ALA A 195 11.61 24.98 19.55
CA ALA A 195 10.45 25.69 20.05
C ALA A 195 10.09 24.93 21.31
N ALA A 196 10.63 25.45 22.42
CA ALA A 196 10.37 25.00 23.76
C ALA A 196 8.86 24.91 24.01
N ALA A 197 8.52 23.94 24.85
CA ALA A 197 7.40 23.93 25.78
C ALA A 197 6.49 25.16 25.73
N ASP A 198 5.30 24.98 25.16
CA ASP A 198 4.11 25.61 25.71
C ASP A 198 2.89 24.72 25.41
N VAL A 199 2.75 23.68 26.23
CA VAL A 199 1.46 23.00 26.41
C VAL A 199 0.85 23.65 27.63
N PRO A 200 -0.25 24.42 27.52
CA PRO A 200 -0.96 24.91 28.68
C PRO A 200 -1.46 23.70 29.47
N GLN A 201 -1.05 23.58 30.73
CA GLN A 201 -1.67 22.66 31.68
C GLN A 201 -3.17 22.97 31.71
N ARG A 202 -4.00 22.04 31.23
CA ARG A 202 -5.41 22.02 31.59
C ARG A 202 -5.51 21.47 33.00
N ASP A 203 -5.79 22.36 33.94
CA ASP A 203 -6.17 21.98 35.30
C ASP A 203 -7.35 21.02 35.25
N SER A 204 -7.13 19.83 35.81
CA SER A 204 -8.16 18.86 36.11
C SER A 204 -8.91 19.32 37.36
N ALA A 205 -9.98 20.09 37.15
CA ALA A 205 -11.04 20.24 38.14
C ALA A 205 -12.36 19.98 37.41
N ASP A 206 -12.91 18.79 37.64
CA ASP A 206 -14.35 18.54 37.79
C ASP A 206 -14.56 17.02 37.94
N ALA A 207 -14.35 16.59 39.19
CA ALA A 207 -14.95 15.38 39.72
C ALA A 207 -15.73 15.80 40.97
N GLN A 208 -17.01 16.14 40.77
CA GLN A 208 -18.09 16.00 41.75
C GLN A 208 -19.36 15.59 41.02
#